data_AF-A0A7C3AQ91-F1
#
_entry.id   AF-A0A7C3AQ91-F1
#
_cell.length_a   1.000
_cell.length_b   1.000
_cell.length_c   1.000
_cell.angle_alpha   90.00
_cell.angle_beta   90.00
_cell.angle_gamma   90.00
#
_symmetry.space_group_name_H-M   'P 1'
#
loop_
_entity.id
_entity.type
_entity.pdbx_description
1 polymer ?
#
loop_
_entity_poly.entity_id
_entity_poly.type
_entity_poly.pdbx_seq_one_letter_code
_entity_poly.pdbx_strand_id
1 'polypeptide(L)' 'MIIRGRVWKFGDNVDTDVIIPARYLVTIDPEELAQHVMEDIDPEFAGKVQPGDIIVAGRNFGCGSSREHAPIAIKAAGV' A
#
# COMPACT_ATOMS: atom_id res chain seq x y z
N MET A 1 -15.86 6.44 -15.10
CA MET A 1 -16.05 6.05 -13.69
C MET A 1 -15.73 7.24 -12.82
N ILE A 2 -16.43 7.45 -11.70
CA ILE A 2 -16.07 8.45 -10.68
C ILE A 2 -15.68 7.70 -9.42
N ILE A 3 -14.51 8.00 -8.86
CA ILE A 3 -14.00 7.45 -7.60
C ILE A 3 -14.06 8.57 -6.54
N ARG A 4 -14.54 8.25 -5.33
CA ARG A 4 -14.63 9.18 -4.18
C ARG A 4 -14.26 8.41 -2.91
N GLY A 5 -13.36 8.98 -2.11
CA GLY A 5 -12.95 8.43 -0.82
C GLY A 5 -12.01 9.39 -0.09
N ARG A 6 -11.56 8.98 1.11
CA ARG A 6 -10.59 9.75 1.89
C ARG A 6 -9.22 9.65 1.24
N VAL A 7 -8.47 10.76 1.25
CA VAL A 7 -7.10 10.77 0.76
C VAL A 7 -6.11 10.39 1.86
N TRP A 8 -5.24 9.45 1.55
CA TRP A 8 -4.02 9.12 2.29
C TRP A 8 -2.82 9.67 1.53
N LYS A 9 -2.14 10.66 2.11
CA LYS A 9 -1.07 11.38 1.43
C LYS A 9 0.29 10.90 1.89
N PHE A 10 1.13 10.47 0.95
CA PHE A 10 2.53 10.11 1.18
C PHE A 10 3.50 11.00 0.38
N GLY A 11 4.79 10.92 0.70
CA GLY A 11 5.86 11.72 0.10
C GLY A 11 6.38 11.17 -1.23
N ASP A 12 7.56 11.65 -1.62
CA ASP A 12 8.32 11.15 -2.77
C ASP A 12 9.04 9.84 -2.43
N ASN A 13 9.37 9.04 -3.45
CA ASN A 13 10.20 7.82 -3.34
C ASN A 13 9.70 6.78 -2.33
N VAL A 14 8.38 6.64 -2.21
CA VAL A 14 7.77 5.52 -1.48
C VAL A 14 7.98 4.26 -2.33
N ASP A 15 8.99 3.47 -1.96
CA ASP A 15 9.40 2.28 -2.70
C ASP A 15 8.56 1.04 -2.32
N THR A 16 8.81 -0.08 -3.00
CA THR A 16 8.08 -1.33 -2.76
C THR A 16 8.38 -1.97 -1.40
N ASP A 17 9.50 -1.66 -0.73
CA ASP A 17 9.76 -2.11 0.65
C ASP A 17 8.88 -1.33 1.64
N VAL A 18 8.68 -0.04 1.38
CA VAL A 18 7.80 0.81 2.19
C VAL A 18 6.33 0.45 2.00
N ILE A 19 5.92 0.11 0.76
CA ILE A 19 4.53 -0.31 0.49
C ILE A 19 4.23 -1.66 1.14
N ILE A 20 5.15 -2.62 1.05
CA ILE A 20 5.02 -3.93 1.69
C ILE A 20 6.40 -4.45 2.12
N PRO A 21 6.69 -4.50 3.44
CA PRO A 21 8.00 -4.91 3.91
C PRO A 21 8.39 -6.33 3.48
N ALA A 22 9.66 -6.53 3.13
CA ALA A 22 10.18 -7.80 2.62
C ALA A 22 9.90 -9.02 3.53
N ARG A 23 9.74 -8.79 4.84
CA ARG A 23 9.40 -9.83 5.84
C ARG A 23 8.04 -10.50 5.60
N TYR A 24 7.12 -9.85 4.87
CA TYR A 24 5.80 -10.41 4.57
C TYR A 24 5.72 -11.10 3.20
N LEU A 25 6.81 -11.12 2.42
CA LEU A 25 6.86 -11.76 1.09
C LEU A 25 7.04 -13.29 1.16
N VAL A 26 6.78 -13.87 2.33
CA VAL A 26 6.70 -15.32 2.53
C VAL A 26 5.33 -15.88 2.12
N THR A 27 4.38 -15.01 1.78
CA THR A 27 3.03 -15.35 1.31
C THR A 27 2.65 -14.49 0.10
N ILE A 28 1.68 -15.00 -0.66
CA ILE A 28 0.99 -14.28 -1.74
C ILE A 28 -0.48 -14.03 -1.42
N ASP A 29 -0.94 -14.40 -0.22
CA ASP A 29 -2.31 -14.18 0.22
C ASP A 29 -2.62 -12.67 0.26
N PRO A 30 -3.52 -12.16 -0.59
CA PRO A 30 -3.80 -10.74 -0.62
C PRO A 30 -4.35 -10.19 0.70
N GLU A 31 -5.13 -10.98 1.45
CA GLU A 31 -5.72 -10.52 2.72
C GLU A 31 -4.64 -10.35 3.79
N GLU A 32 -3.69 -11.28 3.87
CA GLU A 32 -2.54 -11.19 4.78
C GLU A 32 -1.64 -9.99 4.40
N LEU A 33 -1.35 -9.81 3.11
CA LEU A 33 -0.53 -8.69 2.64
C LEU A 33 -1.19 -7.33 2.92
N ALA A 34 -2.53 -7.25 2.82
CA ALA A 34 -3.28 -6.03 3.12
C ALA A 34 -3.18 -5.61 4.60
N GLN A 35 -2.97 -6.55 5.53
CA GLN A 35 -2.80 -6.23 6.95
C GLN A 35 -1.49 -5.48 7.24
N HIS A 36 -0.52 -5.54 6.33
CA HIS A 36 0.81 -4.97 6.48
C HIS A 36 1.15 -3.88 5.45
N VAL A 37 0.17 -3.48 4.64
CA VAL A 37 0.38 -2.46 3.61
C VAL A 37 0.70 -1.11 4.23
N MET A 38 1.73 -0.44 3.72
CA MET A 38 2.24 0.86 4.21
C MET A 38 2.70 0.87 5.69
N GLU A 39 2.85 -0.28 6.35
CA GLU A 39 3.07 -0.38 7.81
C GLU A 39 4.30 0.40 8.30
N ASP A 40 5.40 0.36 7.54
CA ASP A 40 6.67 0.99 7.95
C ASP A 40 6.64 2.53 7.86
N ILE A 41 5.74 3.10 7.04
CA ILE A 41 5.57 4.55 6.91
C ILE A 41 4.40 5.08 7.74
N ASP A 42 3.33 4.30 7.88
CA ASP A 42 2.18 4.60 8.72
C ASP A 42 1.57 3.30 9.28
N PRO A 43 1.94 2.90 10.52
CA PRO A 43 1.47 1.67 11.14
C PRO A 43 -0.05 1.61 11.35
N GLU A 44 -0.74 2.76 11.31
CA GLU A 44 -2.19 2.82 11.47
C GLU A 44 -2.93 2.72 10.14
N PHE A 45 -2.24 2.77 9.00
CA PHE A 45 -2.84 2.79 7.67
C PHE A 45 -3.73 1.57 7.43
N ALA A 46 -3.19 0.35 7.57
CA ALA A 46 -3.90 -0.89 7.30
C ALA A 46 -5.17 -1.06 8.16
N GLY A 47 -5.14 -0.57 9.40
CA GLY A 47 -6.29 -0.61 10.30
C GLY A 47 -7.35 0.47 10.07
N LYS A 48 -7.04 1.51 9.29
CA LYS A 48 -7.91 2.69 9.10
C LYS A 48 -8.36 2.91 7.66
N VAL A 49 -7.62 2.40 6.67
CA VAL A 49 -7.99 2.48 5.26
C VAL A 49 -9.32 1.77 5.03
N GLN A 50 -10.18 2.37 4.20
CA GLN A 50 -11.50 1.81 3.87
C GLN A 50 -11.60 1.61 2.35
N PRO A 51 -12.43 0.64 1.89
CA PRO A 51 -12.68 0.48 0.47
C PRO A 51 -13.13 1.78 -0.21
N GLY A 52 -12.43 2.16 -1.28
CA GLY A 52 -12.64 3.40 -2.03
C GLY A 52 -11.81 4.60 -1.58
N ASP A 53 -11.04 4.46 -0.49
CA ASP A 53 -10.00 5.43 -0.13
C ASP A 53 -8.92 5.53 -1.21
N ILE A 54 -8.19 6.63 -1.23
CA ILE A 54 -7.28 6.99 -2.32
C ILE A 54 -5.89 7.24 -1.75
N ILE A 55 -4.89 6.52 -2.26
CA ILE A 55 -3.49 6.84 -2.03
C ILE A 55 -3.06 7.95 -3.00
N VAL A 56 -2.54 9.05 -2.45
CA VAL A 56 -1.89 10.12 -3.21
C VAL A 56 -0.44 10.21 -2.73
N ALA A 57 0.50 9.97 -3.63
CA ALA A 57 1.92 10.06 -3.33
C ALA A 57 2.60 11.15 -4.15
N GLY A 58 3.84 11.45 -3.77
CA GLY A 58 4.72 12.32 -4.53
C GLY A 58 5.29 11.63 -5.78
N ARG A 59 6.48 12.05 -6.18
CA ARG A 59 7.21 11.50 -7.32
C ARG A 59 7.70 10.09 -7.01
N ASN A 60 7.78 9.26 -8.06
CA ASN A 60 8.45 7.96 -8.01
C ASN A 60 7.84 6.97 -7.00
N PHE A 61 6.52 7.01 -6.81
CA PHE A 61 5.78 6.03 -6.01
C PHE A 61 5.87 4.63 -6.64
N GLY A 62 6.10 3.61 -5.81
CA GLY A 62 6.29 2.24 -6.25
C GLY A 62 7.68 1.95 -6.83
N CYS A 63 8.67 2.81 -6.59
CA CYS A 63 10.05 2.55 -7.01
C CYS A 63 10.71 1.39 -6.25
N GLY A 64 11.95 1.06 -6.57
CA GLY A 64 12.69 -0.01 -5.90
C GLY A 64 12.56 -1.35 -6.61
N SER A 65 12.51 -2.44 -5.85
CA SER A 65 12.56 -3.79 -6.41
C SER A 65 11.23 -4.22 -7.04
N SER A 66 11.31 -5.14 -8.01
CA SER A 66 10.13 -5.70 -8.69
C SER A 66 9.35 -6.62 -7.75
N ARG A 67 8.35 -6.07 -7.06
CA ARG A 67 7.48 -6.79 -6.12
C ARG A 67 6.01 -6.63 -6.51
N GLU A 68 5.42 -7.68 -7.06
CA GLU A 68 3.98 -7.72 -7.34
C GLU A 68 3.13 -7.69 -6.07
N HIS A 69 3.70 -8.12 -4.94
CA HIS A 69 3.08 -8.03 -3.62
C HIS A 69 2.65 -6.59 -3.27
N ALA A 70 3.38 -5.56 -3.73
CA ALA A 70 3.07 -4.17 -3.42
C ALA A 70 1.71 -3.73 -3.99
N PRO A 71 1.45 -3.82 -5.32
CA PRO A 71 0.12 -3.53 -5.85
C PRO A 71 -0.96 -4.52 -5.40
N ILE A 72 -0.63 -5.78 -5.10
CA ILE A 72 -1.59 -6.76 -4.55
C ILE A 72 -2.08 -6.31 -3.18
N ALA A 73 -1.17 -5.92 -2.27
CA ALA A 73 -1.49 -5.44 -0.93
C ALA A 73 -2.38 -4.20 -0.96
N ILE A 74 -2.03 -3.21 -1.82
CA ILE A 74 -2.83 -1.98 -2.01
C ILE A 74 -4.25 -2.32 -2.47
N LYS A 75 -4.37 -3.18 -3.49
CA LYS A 75 -5.67 -3.57 -4.04
C LYS A 75 -6.52 -4.31 -3.01
N ALA A 76 -5.91 -5.22 -2.25
CA ALA A 76 -6.62 -6.00 -1.23
C ALA A 76 -7.05 -5.14 -0.03
N ALA A 77 -6.34 -4.06 0.27
CA ALA A 77 -6.77 -3.03 1.23
C ALA A 77 -7.94 -2.16 0.73
N GLY A 78 -8.37 -2.33 -0.53
CA GLY A 78 -9.54 -1.68 -1.09
C GLY A 78 -9.27 -0.29 -1.70
N VAL A 79 -8.01 0.02 -2.01
CA VAL A 79 -7.58 1.27 -2.70
C VAL A 79 -7.60 1.09 -4.21
#